data_AF-A0A953FZ61-F1
#
_entry.id   AF-A0A953FZ61-F1
#
_cell.length_a   1.000
_cell.length_b   1.000
_cell.length_c   1.000
_cell.angle_alpha   90.00
_cell.angle_beta   90.00
_cell.angle_gamma   90.00
#
_symmetry.space_group_name_H-M   'P 1'
#
loop_
_entity.id
_entity.type
_entity.pdbx_description
1 polymer ?
#
loop_
_entity_poly.entity_id
_entity_poly.type
_entity_poly.pdbx_seq_one_letter_code
_entity_poly.pdbx_strand_id
1 'polypeptide(L)'
;MRCLFGIFISFLVFPGILSADFVCKSQLSYKWKKEKAEQEETVEVGLVEASGKDQAQVKARLEDLLPESKTQALQNCKKEHESVAECLADKFASMASVLNSMRFEARKSLEQAISADCEIRKGLCTTAASTEIVCAEKISEAAGTPTPAAAAGKEAKKK
;
A
#
# COMPACT_ATOMS: atom_id res chain seq x y z
N MET A 1 -65.34 2.04 -15.98
CA MET A 1 -65.00 1.88 -14.56
C MET A 1 -63.50 2.05 -14.39
N ARG A 2 -63.06 3.18 -13.80
CA ARG A 2 -61.65 3.54 -13.59
C ARG A 2 -61.35 3.39 -12.09
N CYS A 3 -60.49 2.45 -11.72
CA CYS A 3 -59.99 2.33 -10.35
C CYS A 3 -58.74 3.20 -10.18
N LEU A 4 -58.88 4.26 -9.39
CA LEU A 4 -57.79 5.12 -8.92
C LEU A 4 -57.04 4.38 -7.79
N PHE A 5 -55.84 3.89 -8.06
CA PHE A 5 -54.91 3.41 -7.03
C PHE A 5 -54.14 4.61 -6.48
N GLY A 6 -54.56 5.10 -5.31
CA GLY A 6 -53.85 6.12 -4.55
C GLY A 6 -52.59 5.54 -3.90
N ILE A 7 -51.43 5.90 -4.42
CA ILE A 7 -50.13 5.59 -3.83
C ILE A 7 -49.86 6.61 -2.72
N PHE A 8 -50.09 6.21 -1.46
CA PHE A 8 -49.67 6.95 -0.27
C PHE A 8 -48.17 6.66 -0.04
N ILE A 9 -47.29 7.50 -0.59
CA ILE A 9 -45.86 7.48 -0.22
C ILE A 9 -45.73 8.21 1.12
N SER A 10 -45.79 7.46 2.22
CA SER A 10 -45.31 7.92 3.52
C SER A 10 -43.79 7.99 3.48
N PHE A 11 -43.26 9.20 3.26
CA PHE A 11 -41.84 9.51 3.49
C PHE A 11 -41.54 9.37 4.99
N LEU A 12 -41.16 8.17 5.42
CA LEU A 12 -40.47 7.98 6.69
C LEU A 12 -39.08 8.61 6.56
N VAL A 13 -38.95 9.81 7.11
CA VAL A 13 -37.65 10.45 7.37
C VAL A 13 -36.95 9.60 8.43
N PHE A 14 -36.17 8.61 8.00
CA PHE A 14 -35.27 7.88 8.90
C PHE A 14 -34.15 8.84 9.33
N PRO A 15 -34.02 9.18 10.63
CA PRO A 15 -32.86 9.90 11.10
C PRO A 15 -31.63 9.04 10.79
N GLY A 16 -30.77 9.54 9.90
CA GLY A 16 -29.52 8.87 9.56
C GLY A 16 -28.69 8.72 10.83
N ILE A 17 -28.57 7.48 11.32
CA ILE A 17 -27.62 7.15 12.37
C ILE A 17 -26.23 7.36 11.76
N LEU A 18 -25.60 8.49 12.10
CA LEU A 18 -24.18 8.72 11.92
C LEU A 18 -23.45 7.58 12.64
N SER A 19 -23.16 6.51 11.90
CA SER A 19 -22.35 5.41 12.39
C SER A 19 -20.91 5.88 12.29
N ALA A 20 -20.22 6.01 13.42
CA ALA A 20 -18.79 6.21 13.39
C ALA A 20 -18.12 4.94 12.85
N ASP A 21 -17.21 5.09 11.89
CA ASP A 21 -16.41 3.98 11.38
C ASP A 21 -15.13 3.89 12.20
N PHE A 22 -14.75 2.69 12.63
CA PHE A 22 -13.46 2.43 13.24
C PHE A 22 -12.45 2.02 12.17
N VAL A 23 -11.21 2.45 12.31
CA VAL A 23 -10.07 1.99 11.51
C VAL A 23 -9.01 1.44 12.44
N CYS A 24 -8.68 0.17 12.28
CA CYS A 24 -7.58 -0.48 12.99
C CYS A 24 -6.39 -0.63 12.04
N LYS A 25 -5.19 -0.38 12.57
CA LYS A 25 -3.93 -0.37 11.81
C LYS A 25 -2.86 -1.17 12.54
N SER A 26 -2.00 -1.85 11.80
CA SER A 26 -0.79 -2.49 12.32
C SER A 26 0.35 -2.32 11.33
N GLN A 27 1.50 -1.87 11.80
CA GLN A 27 2.70 -1.71 10.98
C GLN A 27 3.38 -3.06 10.82
N LEU A 28 3.73 -3.40 9.58
CA LEU A 28 4.39 -4.64 9.20
C LEU A 28 5.86 -4.39 8.92
N SER A 29 6.73 -5.23 9.46
CA SER A 29 8.17 -5.19 9.21
C SER A 29 8.74 -6.59 9.04
N TYR A 30 9.89 -6.70 8.39
CA TYR A 30 10.69 -7.91 8.40
C TYR A 30 12.12 -7.63 8.85
N LYS A 31 12.78 -8.68 9.34
CA LYS A 31 14.19 -8.69 9.67
C LYS A 31 14.97 -9.46 8.62
N TRP A 32 16.09 -8.90 8.21
CA TRP A 32 17.01 -9.56 7.29
C TRP A 32 18.44 -9.36 7.78
N LYS A 33 19.29 -10.35 7.48
CA LYS A 33 20.70 -10.36 7.85
C LYS A 33 21.55 -10.58 6.62
N LYS A 34 22.37 -9.60 6.29
CA LYS A 34 23.33 -9.70 5.19
C LYS A 34 24.39 -10.78 5.49
N GLU A 35 24.85 -11.50 4.46
CA GLU A 35 25.69 -12.71 4.61
C GLU A 35 26.97 -12.48 5.45
N LYS A 36 27.54 -11.27 5.40
CA LYS A 36 28.76 -10.88 6.15
C LYS A 36 28.52 -9.88 7.28
N ALA A 37 27.26 -9.53 7.57
CA ALA A 37 26.93 -8.61 8.64
C ALA A 37 26.61 -9.38 9.93
N GLU A 38 27.04 -8.85 11.07
CA GLU A 38 26.69 -9.43 12.38
C GLU A 38 25.28 -9.01 12.83
N GLN A 39 24.85 -7.82 12.44
CA GLN A 39 23.59 -7.21 12.87
C GLN A 39 22.44 -7.56 11.92
N GLU A 40 21.26 -7.77 12.48
CA GLU A 40 20.01 -7.83 11.74
C GLU A 40 19.49 -6.42 11.48
N GLU A 41 19.03 -6.17 10.27
CA GLU A 41 18.35 -4.94 9.91
C GLU A 41 16.84 -5.16 9.91
N THR A 42 16.08 -4.20 10.44
CA THR A 42 14.62 -4.22 10.41
C THR A 42 14.15 -3.29 9.30
N VAL A 43 13.39 -3.82 8.36
CA VAL A 43 12.83 -3.08 7.23
C VAL A 43 11.33 -2.97 7.40
N GLU A 44 10.82 -1.75 7.35
CA GLU A 44 9.39 -1.48 7.35
C GLU A 44 8.79 -1.75 5.97
N VAL A 45 7.75 -2.58 5.92
CA VAL A 45 7.10 -3.01 4.67
C VAL A 45 5.94 -2.09 4.33
N GLY A 46 5.14 -1.75 5.33
CA GLY A 46 3.92 -0.99 5.16
C GLY A 46 2.94 -1.20 6.29
N LEU A 47 1.71 -0.73 6.08
CA LEU A 47 0.67 -0.70 7.08
C LEU A 47 -0.52 -1.54 6.60
N VAL A 48 -0.95 -2.49 7.42
CA VAL A 48 -2.17 -3.27 7.20
C VAL A 48 -3.30 -2.57 7.92
N GLU A 49 -4.37 -2.23 7.21
CA GLU A 49 -5.56 -1.60 7.80
C GLU A 49 -6.84 -2.41 7.54
N ALA A 50 -7.74 -2.32 8.50
CA ALA A 50 -9.12 -2.77 8.37
C ALA A 50 -10.05 -1.67 8.89
N SER A 51 -11.25 -1.55 8.32
CA SER A 51 -12.26 -0.58 8.74
C SER A 51 -13.66 -1.19 8.82
N GLY A 52 -14.52 -0.59 9.65
CA GLY A 52 -15.90 -1.03 9.86
C GLY A 52 -16.57 -0.39 11.07
N LYS A 53 -17.86 -0.67 11.28
CA LYS A 53 -18.71 0.01 12.28
C LYS A 53 -18.51 -0.46 13.73
N ASP A 54 -17.96 -1.65 13.91
CA ASP A 54 -17.73 -2.27 15.23
C ASP A 54 -16.24 -2.52 15.41
N GLN A 55 -15.62 -1.81 16.37
CA GLN A 55 -14.19 -1.92 16.67
C GLN A 55 -13.77 -3.37 16.93
N ALA A 56 -14.59 -4.17 17.61
CA ALA A 56 -14.23 -5.55 17.95
C ALA A 56 -14.13 -6.43 16.69
N GLN A 57 -15.10 -6.29 15.77
CA GLN A 57 -15.08 -7.00 14.49
C GLN A 57 -13.94 -6.55 13.58
N VAL A 58 -13.65 -5.25 13.54
CA VAL A 58 -12.55 -4.70 12.74
C VAL A 58 -11.20 -5.21 13.24
N LYS A 59 -11.01 -5.24 14.57
CA LYS A 59 -9.80 -5.78 15.19
C LYS A 59 -9.63 -7.27 14.88
N ALA A 60 -10.68 -8.09 15.08
CA ALA A 60 -10.63 -9.52 14.77
C ALA A 60 -10.29 -9.77 13.29
N ARG A 61 -10.91 -9.01 12.38
CA ARG A 61 -10.59 -9.10 10.94
C ARG A 61 -9.13 -8.74 10.64
N LEU A 62 -8.58 -7.73 11.31
CA LEU A 62 -7.18 -7.37 11.13
C LEU A 62 -6.26 -8.46 11.67
N GLU A 63 -6.60 -9.08 12.81
CA GLU A 63 -5.87 -10.22 13.37
C GLU A 63 -5.84 -11.41 12.39
N ASP A 64 -6.93 -11.67 11.67
CA ASP A 64 -6.99 -12.70 10.63
C ASP A 64 -6.14 -12.38 9.38
N LEU A 65 -5.99 -11.09 9.02
CA LEU A 65 -5.19 -10.65 7.87
C LEU A 65 -3.68 -10.63 8.14
N LEU A 66 -3.27 -10.51 9.40
CA LEU A 66 -1.86 -10.36 9.77
C LEU A 66 -0.98 -11.58 9.40
N PRO A 67 -1.40 -12.85 9.57
CA PRO A 67 -0.59 -14.01 9.18
C PRO A 67 -0.29 -14.09 7.68
N GLU A 68 -1.29 -13.81 6.83
CA GLU A 68 -1.10 -13.77 5.38
C GLU A 68 -0.17 -12.62 4.99
N SER A 69 -0.38 -11.44 5.56
CA SER A 69 0.46 -10.26 5.33
C SER A 69 1.93 -10.52 5.75
N LYS A 70 2.16 -11.17 6.90
CA LYS A 70 3.51 -11.57 7.36
C LYS A 70 4.17 -12.57 6.41
N THR A 71 3.41 -13.54 5.92
CA THR A 71 3.90 -14.52 4.93
C THR A 71 4.32 -13.82 3.64
N GLN A 72 3.48 -12.89 3.15
CA GLN A 72 3.79 -12.10 1.97
C GLN A 72 5.03 -11.21 2.17
N ALA A 73 5.15 -10.56 3.33
CA ALA A 73 6.35 -9.77 3.65
C ALA A 73 7.62 -10.61 3.66
N LEU A 74 7.58 -11.83 4.20
CA LEU A 74 8.72 -12.76 4.15
C LEU A 74 9.04 -13.19 2.72
N GLN A 75 8.04 -13.53 1.90
CA GLN A 75 8.27 -13.89 0.50
C GLN A 75 8.92 -12.75 -0.29
N ASN A 76 8.44 -11.51 -0.09
CA ASN A 76 9.03 -10.32 -0.69
C ASN A 76 10.47 -10.11 -0.23
N CYS A 77 10.74 -10.29 1.07
CA CYS A 77 12.11 -10.25 1.58
C CYS A 77 13.01 -11.27 0.87
N LYS A 78 12.57 -12.54 0.73
CA LYS A 78 13.36 -13.59 0.07
C LYS A 78 13.62 -13.28 -1.39
N LYS A 79 12.61 -12.79 -2.10
CA LYS A 79 12.74 -12.34 -3.48
C LYS A 79 13.81 -11.24 -3.62
N GLU A 80 13.79 -10.27 -2.71
CA GLU A 80 14.71 -9.13 -2.76
C GLU A 80 16.13 -9.43 -2.29
N HIS A 81 16.29 -10.27 -1.26
CA HIS A 81 17.57 -10.40 -0.54
C HIS A 81 18.15 -11.82 -0.56
N GLU A 82 17.37 -12.88 -0.79
CA GLU A 82 17.91 -14.25 -0.90
C GLU A 82 18.16 -14.67 -2.36
N SER A 83 17.36 -14.16 -3.31
CA SER A 83 17.41 -14.54 -4.72
C SER A 83 18.15 -13.50 -5.58
N VAL A 84 19.46 -13.71 -5.79
CA VAL A 84 20.26 -12.85 -6.69
C VAL A 84 19.67 -12.82 -8.11
N ALA A 85 19.17 -13.96 -8.59
CA ALA A 85 18.57 -14.06 -9.91
C ALA A 85 17.31 -13.20 -10.05
N GLU A 86 16.44 -13.15 -9.03
CA GLU A 86 15.25 -12.30 -9.05
C GLU A 86 15.61 -10.82 -8.91
N CYS A 87 16.59 -10.48 -8.06
CA CYS A 87 17.12 -9.12 -7.98
C CYS A 87 17.63 -8.64 -9.35
N LEU A 88 18.43 -9.46 -10.03
CA LEU A 88 18.94 -9.17 -11.37
C LEU A 88 17.77 -8.99 -12.35
N ALA A 89 16.82 -9.93 -12.38
CA ALA A 89 15.68 -9.88 -13.31
C ALA A 89 14.85 -8.61 -13.13
N ASP A 90 14.51 -8.23 -11.89
CA ASP A 90 13.72 -7.03 -11.60
C ASP A 90 14.49 -5.74 -11.95
N LYS A 91 15.80 -5.68 -11.68
CA LYS A 91 16.66 -4.54 -12.07
C LYS A 91 16.78 -4.41 -13.59
N PHE A 92 17.01 -5.52 -14.31
CA PHE A 92 17.06 -5.51 -15.76
C PHE A 92 15.71 -5.14 -16.39
N ALA A 93 14.61 -5.66 -15.86
CA ALA A 93 13.27 -5.33 -16.32
C ALA A 93 12.96 -3.83 -16.13
N SER A 94 13.26 -3.28 -14.96
CA SER A 94 13.02 -1.85 -14.66
C SER A 94 13.94 -0.90 -15.45
N MET A 95 15.13 -1.35 -15.86
CA MET A 95 16.09 -0.55 -16.64
C MET A 95 16.13 -0.90 -18.13
N ALA A 96 15.21 -1.75 -18.63
CA ALA A 96 15.24 -2.26 -19.99
C ALA A 96 15.29 -1.15 -21.06
N SER A 97 14.52 -0.08 -20.89
CA SER A 97 14.50 1.06 -21.81
C SER A 97 15.84 1.81 -21.84
N VAL A 98 16.47 2.01 -20.68
CA VAL A 98 17.77 2.67 -20.55
C VAL A 98 18.86 1.81 -21.20
N LEU A 99 18.89 0.51 -20.91
CA LEU A 99 19.87 -0.43 -21.46
C LEU A 99 19.83 -0.47 -23.00
N ASN A 100 18.64 -0.38 -23.59
CA ASN A 100 18.46 -0.36 -25.04
C ASN A 100 19.03 0.91 -25.70
N SER A 101 19.11 2.02 -24.97
CA SER A 101 19.64 3.30 -25.47
C SER A 101 21.15 3.47 -25.30
N MET A 102 21.80 2.59 -24.54
CA MET A 102 23.24 2.69 -24.22
C MET A 102 24.12 1.98 -25.26
N ARG A 103 25.34 2.50 -25.44
CA ARG A 103 26.40 1.80 -26.19
C ARG A 103 26.87 0.55 -25.44
N PHE A 104 27.45 -0.41 -26.16
CA PHE A 104 27.85 -1.71 -25.62
C PHE A 104 28.72 -1.63 -24.36
N GLU A 105 29.74 -0.78 -24.33
CA GLU A 105 30.62 -0.64 -23.15
C GLU A 105 29.88 -0.11 -21.91
N ALA A 106 29.01 0.90 -22.12
CA ALA A 106 28.23 1.48 -21.03
C ALA A 106 27.18 0.49 -20.50
N ARG A 107 26.58 -0.31 -21.40
CA ARG A 107 25.68 -1.41 -21.02
C ARG A 107 26.39 -2.45 -20.17
N LYS A 108 27.57 -2.92 -20.60
CA LYS A 108 28.38 -3.89 -19.85
C LYS A 108 28.75 -3.38 -18.46
N SER A 109 29.16 -2.11 -18.36
CA SER A 109 29.46 -1.48 -17.07
C SER A 109 28.24 -1.44 -16.15
N LEU A 110 27.07 -1.10 -16.69
CA LEU A 110 25.82 -1.10 -15.93
C LEU A 110 25.39 -2.51 -15.50
N GLU A 111 25.50 -3.52 -16.37
CA GLU A 111 25.23 -4.93 -16.05
C GLU A 111 26.12 -5.43 -14.90
N GLN A 112 27.41 -5.08 -14.92
CA GLN A 112 28.35 -5.42 -13.85
C GLN A 112 28.02 -4.71 -12.54
N ALA A 113 27.63 -3.43 -12.60
CA ALA A 113 27.22 -2.67 -11.43
C ALA A 113 25.93 -3.23 -10.80
N ILE A 114 24.93 -3.59 -11.63
CA ILE A 114 23.69 -4.24 -11.17
C ILE A 114 24.00 -5.59 -10.50
N SER A 115 24.89 -6.38 -11.10
CA SER A 115 25.29 -7.68 -10.54
C SER A 115 25.99 -7.52 -9.20
N ALA A 116 26.92 -6.57 -9.09
CA ALA A 116 27.59 -6.28 -7.83
C ALA A 116 26.62 -5.78 -6.75
N ASP A 117 25.64 -4.92 -7.10
CA ASP A 117 24.61 -4.44 -6.16
C ASP A 117 23.76 -5.61 -5.62
N CYS A 118 23.28 -6.49 -6.50
CA CYS A 118 22.49 -7.65 -6.10
C CYS A 118 23.29 -8.64 -5.22
N GLU A 119 24.58 -8.86 -5.50
CA GLU A 119 25.46 -9.67 -4.64
C GLU A 119 25.68 -9.02 -3.27
N ILE A 120 25.80 -7.68 -3.22
CA ILE A 120 25.95 -6.93 -1.97
C ILE A 120 24.67 -6.98 -1.13
N ARG A 121 23.49 -7.07 -1.76
CA ARG A 121 22.19 -7.19 -1.08
C ARG A 121 21.88 -8.61 -0.62
N LYS A 122 22.71 -9.60 -0.98
CA LYS A 122 22.49 -10.98 -0.60
C LYS A 122 22.52 -11.17 0.92
N GLY A 123 21.49 -11.81 1.45
CA GLY A 123 21.31 -12.06 2.87
C GLY A 123 20.32 -13.18 3.14
N LEU A 124 19.92 -13.30 4.39
CA LEU A 124 18.92 -14.25 4.87
C LEU A 124 17.77 -13.48 5.54
N CYS A 125 16.55 -13.78 5.13
CA CYS A 125 15.35 -13.25 5.75
C CYS A 125 14.97 -14.11 6.95
N THR A 126 14.92 -13.52 8.14
CA THR A 126 14.73 -14.28 9.37
C THR A 126 13.27 -14.32 9.80
N THR A 127 12.67 -13.16 10.07
CA THR A 127 11.32 -13.08 10.65
C THR A 127 10.54 -11.88 10.12
N ALA A 128 9.22 -12.02 9.98
CA ALA A 128 8.30 -10.88 9.83
C ALA A 128 7.54 -10.66 11.12
N ALA A 129 7.42 -9.39 11.50
CA ALA A 129 6.73 -8.94 12.70
C ALA A 129 5.66 -7.92 12.34
N SER A 130 4.68 -7.78 13.22
CA SER A 130 3.69 -6.72 13.16
C SER A 130 3.66 -6.01 14.50
N THR A 131 3.44 -4.70 14.50
CA THR A 131 3.22 -3.95 15.74
C THR A 131 1.87 -4.29 16.36
N GLU A 132 1.66 -3.82 17.58
CA GLU A 132 0.34 -3.84 18.21
C GLU A 132 -0.70 -3.16 17.31
N ILE A 133 -1.93 -3.70 17.32
CA ILE A 133 -3.06 -3.15 16.57
C ILE A 133 -3.56 -1.89 17.28
N VAL A 134 -3.50 -0.76 16.59
CA VAL A 134 -4.02 0.53 17.06
C VAL A 134 -5.31 0.83 16.32
N CYS A 135 -6.41 1.01 17.06
CA CYS A 135 -7.72 1.36 16.52
C CYS A 135 -8.06 2.81 16.84
N ALA A 136 -8.55 3.53 15.84
CA ALA A 136 -9.05 4.90 16.00
C ALA A 136 -10.46 5.02 15.40
N GLU A 137 -11.31 5.81 16.05
CA GLU A 137 -12.60 6.21 15.51
C GLU A 137 -12.35 7.23 14.39
N LYS A 138 -12.76 6.88 13.18
CA LYS A 138 -12.75 7.77 12.03
C LYS A 138 -14.05 8.56 12.08
N ILE A 139 -13.96 9.75 12.65
CA ILE A 139 -15.02 10.75 12.50
C ILE A 139 -15.08 11.07 11.02
N SER A 140 -16.11 10.55 10.33
CA SER A 140 -16.40 10.93 8.96
C SER A 140 -16.70 12.42 8.96
N GLU A 141 -15.69 13.23 8.69
CA GLU A 141 -15.83 14.66 8.42
C GLU A 141 -16.71 14.76 7.18
N ALA A 142 -18.02 14.87 7.42
CA ALA A 142 -19.02 14.91 6.38
C ALA A 142 -18.65 16.07 5.45
N ALA A 143 -18.46 15.71 4.18
CA ALA A 143 -18.11 16.59 3.07
C ALA A 143 -18.90 17.91 3.14
N GLY A 144 -18.26 18.92 3.71
CA GLY A 144 -18.76 20.27 3.83
C GLY A 144 -17.66 21.27 3.51
N THR A 145 -16.76 20.94 2.59
CA THR A 145 -15.89 21.93 1.97
C THR A 145 -16.65 22.51 0.78
N PRO A 146 -17.22 23.73 0.86
CA PRO A 146 -17.79 24.36 -0.31
C PRO A 146 -16.68 24.52 -1.35
N THR A 147 -16.85 23.90 -2.51
CA THR A 147 -16.01 24.13 -3.68
C THR A 147 -15.96 25.64 -3.93
N PRO A 148 -14.80 26.32 -3.85
CA PRO A 148 -14.71 27.69 -4.31
C PRO A 148 -15.04 27.68 -5.81
N ALA A 149 -16.13 28.36 -6.16
CA ALA A 149 -16.58 28.52 -7.53
C ALA A 149 -15.41 29.04 -8.37
N ALA A 150 -15.02 28.25 -9.37
CA ALA A 150 -14.01 28.62 -10.34
C ALA A 150 -14.43 29.94 -11.00
N ALA A 151 -13.71 31.01 -10.64
CA ALA A 151 -13.79 32.27 -11.36
C ALA A 151 -13.28 32.03 -12.77
N ALA A 152 -14.21 32.04 -13.73
CA ALA A 152 -13.94 32.07 -15.16
C ALA A 152 -13.19 33.38 -15.50
N GLY A 153 -11.86 33.32 -15.44
CA GLY A 153 -10.95 34.36 -15.91
C GLY A 153 -10.69 34.22 -17.39
N LYS A 154 -11.22 35.19 -18.14
CA LYS A 154 -11.23 35.35 -19.60
C LYS A 154 -9.85 35.35 -20.27
N GLU A 155 -9.89 34.95 -21.54
CA GLU A 155 -8.97 35.22 -22.64
C GLU A 155 -8.07 36.48 -22.50
N ALA A 156 -6.80 36.35 -22.87
CA ALA A 156 -6.05 37.44 -23.50
C ALA A 156 -4.95 36.92 -24.44
N LYS A 157 -5.29 36.98 -25.72
CA LYS A 157 -4.51 36.87 -26.95
C LYS A 157 -3.46 38.00 -27.07
N LYS A 158 -2.18 37.67 -27.33
CA LYS A 158 -1.12 38.46 -28.03
C LYS A 158 0.24 37.77 -27.76
N LYS A 159 1.20 37.68 -28.67
CA LYS A 159 1.36 38.01 -30.08
C LYS A 159 2.61 37.25 -30.55
#